data_AF-A0AAD9SQG4-F1
#
_entry.id   AF-A0AAD9SQG4-F1
#
_cell.length_a   1.000
_cell.length_b   1.000
_cell.length_c   1.000
_cell.angle_alpha   90.00
_cell.angle_beta   90.00
_cell.angle_gamma   90.00
#
_symmetry.space_group_name_H-M   'P 1'
#
loop_
_entity.id
_entity.type
_entity.pdbx_description
1 polymer ?
#
loop_
_entity_poly.entity_id
_entity_poly.type
_entity_poly.pdbx_seq_one_letter_code
_entity_poly.pdbx_strand_id
1 'polypeptide(L)'
;MAIFDPKTKTQFEQLREVMGPIISNNSKKAHYTLFLVEFAKQLAKDLPSDQIKKVSSALTTLSNEKLKEEKAQEKGGKKTKAAKTKTTLAIARPSATDTTAYDDNEFGDDDFM
;
A
#
# COMPACT_ATOMS: atom_id res chain seq x y z
N MET A 1 -20.70 14.17 -28.84
CA MET A 1 -20.38 14.74 -27.51
C MET A 1 -21.08 13.99 -26.35
N ALA A 2 -21.52 12.74 -26.50
CA ALA A 2 -22.21 12.00 -25.42
C ALA A 2 -21.28 11.34 -24.39
N ILE A 3 -19.97 11.28 -24.67
CA ILE A 3 -18.98 10.62 -23.81
C ILE A 3 -18.59 11.53 -22.61
N PHE A 4 -18.79 12.84 -22.73
CA PHE A 4 -18.42 13.84 -21.72
C PHE A 4 -19.55 14.21 -20.74
N ASP A 5 -20.71 13.54 -20.84
CA ASP A 5 -21.82 13.61 -19.87
C ASP A 5 -22.18 12.19 -19.38
N PRO A 6 -21.26 11.49 -18.68
CA PRO A 6 -21.53 10.15 -18.19
C PRO A 6 -22.54 10.15 -17.03
N LYS A 7 -23.59 9.35 -17.14
CA LYS A 7 -24.65 9.20 -16.13
C LYS A 7 -24.65 7.83 -15.46
N THR A 8 -24.11 6.82 -16.13
CA THR A 8 -24.03 5.45 -15.61
C THR A 8 -22.60 5.05 -15.31
N LYS A 9 -22.42 4.08 -14.41
CA LYS A 9 -21.09 3.54 -14.06
C LYS A 9 -20.29 3.13 -15.30
N THR A 10 -20.94 2.43 -16.23
CA THR A 10 -20.32 1.97 -17.49
C THR A 10 -19.88 3.13 -18.38
N GLN A 11 -20.61 4.25 -18.37
CA GLN A 11 -20.22 5.44 -19.12
C GLN A 11 -18.99 6.13 -18.49
N PHE A 12 -18.88 6.13 -17.16
CA PHE A 12 -17.65 6.60 -16.49
C PHE A 12 -16.45 5.70 -16.79
N GLU A 13 -16.66 4.38 -16.89
CA GLU A 13 -15.62 3.44 -17.31
C GLU A 13 -15.16 3.73 -18.75
N GLN A 14 -16.10 3.93 -19.68
CA GLN A 14 -15.80 4.30 -21.07
C GLN A 14 -15.08 5.66 -21.18
N LEU A 15 -15.50 6.67 -20.42
CA LEU A 15 -14.80 7.96 -20.38
C LEU A 15 -13.36 7.79 -19.90
N ARG A 16 -13.13 6.96 -18.88
CA ARG A 16 -11.78 6.65 -18.38
C ARG A 16 -10.95 5.92 -19.43
N GLU A 17 -11.52 4.96 -20.16
CA GLU A 17 -10.83 4.22 -21.21
C GLU A 17 -10.41 5.11 -22.39
N VAL A 18 -11.21 6.12 -22.72
CA VAL A 18 -10.89 7.05 -23.80
C VAL A 18 -9.92 8.15 -23.34
N MET A 19 -10.14 8.75 -22.17
CA MET A 19 -9.29 9.83 -21.66
C MET A 19 -7.94 9.35 -21.12
N GLY A 20 -7.89 8.14 -20.55
CA GLY A 20 -6.69 7.56 -19.94
C GLY A 20 -5.48 7.54 -20.86
N PRO A 21 -5.58 6.96 -22.09
CA PRO A 21 -4.50 6.95 -23.07
C PRO A 21 -4.09 8.34 -23.56
N ILE A 22 -5.05 9.25 -23.72
CA ILE A 22 -4.78 10.63 -24.19
C ILE A 22 -3.91 11.37 -23.19
N ILE A 23 -4.24 11.25 -21.90
CA ILE A 23 -3.47 11.86 -20.82
C ILE A 23 -2.12 11.14 -20.68
N SER A 24 -2.12 9.80 -20.62
CA SER A 24 -0.90 9.01 -20.38
C SER A 24 0.13 9.05 -21.50
N ASN A 25 -0.27 9.38 -22.74
CA ASN A 25 0.66 9.60 -23.85
C ASN A 25 1.66 10.74 -23.56
N ASN A 26 1.32 11.66 -22.65
CA ASN A 26 2.20 12.74 -22.23
C ASN A 26 3.13 12.37 -21.06
N SER A 27 3.09 11.12 -20.58
CA SER A 27 3.82 10.67 -19.38
C SER A 27 5.34 10.88 -19.42
N LYS A 28 5.95 10.92 -20.61
CA LYS A 28 7.39 11.14 -20.79
C LYS A 28 7.81 12.61 -20.66
N LYS A 29 6.85 13.56 -20.60
CA LYS A 29 7.14 14.99 -20.49
C LYS A 29 7.43 15.35 -19.02
N ALA A 30 8.45 16.17 -18.78
CA ALA A 30 8.87 16.56 -17.42
C ALA A 30 7.74 17.18 -16.57
N HIS A 31 6.82 17.92 -17.19
CA HIS A 31 5.71 18.56 -16.50
C HIS A 31 4.55 17.63 -16.17
N TYR A 32 4.56 16.39 -16.67
CA TYR A 32 3.45 15.46 -16.50
C TYR A 32 3.19 15.11 -15.03
N THR A 33 4.24 14.94 -14.24
CA THR A 33 4.13 14.64 -12.81
C THR A 33 3.42 15.77 -12.06
N LEU A 34 3.80 17.02 -12.32
CA LEU A 34 3.18 18.20 -11.71
C LEU A 34 1.72 18.36 -12.16
N PHE A 35 1.48 18.20 -13.46
CA PHE A 35 0.14 18.22 -14.05
C PHE A 35 -0.78 17.17 -13.39
N LEU A 36 -0.32 15.93 -13.21
CA LEU A 36 -1.13 14.85 -12.68
C LEU A 36 -1.55 15.11 -11.23
N VAL A 37 -0.64 15.66 -10.41
CA VAL A 37 -0.94 16.03 -9.02
C VAL A 37 -2.01 17.11 -8.94
N GLU A 38 -1.87 18.19 -9.71
CA GLU A 38 -2.84 19.28 -9.71
C GLU A 38 -4.18 18.87 -10.33
N PHE A 39 -4.14 18.06 -11.40
CA PHE A 39 -5.33 17.49 -12.03
C PHE A 39 -6.13 16.60 -11.06
N ALA A 40 -5.45 15.72 -10.33
CA ALA A 40 -6.11 14.86 -9.34
C ALA A 40 -6.74 15.68 -8.20
N LYS A 41 -6.07 16.74 -7.72
CA LYS A 41 -6.63 17.65 -6.70
C LYS A 41 -7.87 18.39 -7.21
N GLN A 42 -7.83 18.90 -8.44
CA GLN A 42 -8.96 19.60 -9.05
C GLN A 42 -10.18 18.68 -9.19
N LEU A 43 -9.99 17.45 -9.68
CA LEU A 43 -11.08 16.47 -9.81
C LEU A 43 -11.65 16.02 -8.45
N ALA A 44 -10.81 15.97 -7.41
CA ALA A 44 -11.21 15.53 -6.08
C ALA A 44 -11.84 16.64 -5.22
N LYS A 45 -11.75 17.91 -5.63
CA LYS A 45 -12.09 19.07 -4.81
C LYS A 45 -13.55 19.09 -4.33
N ASP A 46 -14.48 18.64 -5.18
CA ASP A 46 -15.91 18.65 -4.90
C ASP A 46 -16.41 17.35 -4.22
N LEU A 47 -15.50 16.41 -3.93
CA LEU A 47 -15.84 15.15 -3.27
C LEU A 47 -15.77 15.30 -1.74
N PRO A 48 -16.60 14.54 -0.98
CA PRO A 48 -16.49 14.50 0.47
C PRO A 48 -15.18 13.87 0.91
N SER A 49 -14.71 14.24 2.11
CA SER A 49 -13.40 13.85 2.65
C SER A 49 -13.16 12.34 2.68
N ASP A 50 -14.19 11.54 2.94
CA ASP A 50 -14.09 10.08 2.94
C ASP A 50 -13.76 9.49 1.56
N GLN A 51 -14.27 10.10 0.49
CA GLN A 51 -13.98 9.67 -0.88
C GLN A 51 -12.58 10.12 -1.31
N ILE A 52 -12.15 11.32 -0.91
CA ILE A 52 -10.78 11.80 -1.12
C ILE A 52 -9.77 10.85 -0.44
N LYS A 53 -10.05 10.45 0.81
CA LYS A 53 -9.22 9.47 1.54
C LYS A 53 -9.11 8.14 0.79
N LYS A 54 -10.21 7.61 0.24
CA LYS A 54 -10.20 6.38 -0.57
C LYS A 54 -9.29 6.51 -1.80
N VAL A 55 -9.38 7.62 -2.53
CA VAL A 55 -8.52 7.89 -3.70
C VAL A 55 -7.05 7.99 -3.28
N SER A 56 -6.76 8.71 -2.18
CA SER A 56 -5.39 8.81 -1.64
C SER A 56 -4.83 7.44 -1.27
N SER A 57 -5.59 6.61 -0.56
CA SER A 57 -5.16 5.26 -0.20
C SER A 57 -4.89 4.39 -1.43
N ALA A 58 -5.72 4.48 -2.47
CA ALA A 58 -5.48 3.77 -3.72
C ALA A 58 -4.17 4.18 -4.41
N LEU A 59 -3.84 5.49 -4.41
CA LEU A 59 -2.57 5.99 -4.94
C LEU A 59 -1.37 5.54 -4.10
N THR A 60 -1.50 5.51 -2.77
CA THR A 60 -0.44 4.98 -1.89
C THR A 60 -0.21 3.49 -2.14
N THR A 61 -1.26 2.70 -2.33
CA THR A 61 -1.14 1.28 -2.68
C THR A 61 -0.41 1.09 -4.01
N LEU A 62 -0.76 1.86 -5.04
CA LEU A 62 -0.06 1.84 -6.34
C LEU A 62 1.43 2.18 -6.19
N SER A 63 1.76 3.21 -5.39
CA SER A 63 3.14 3.57 -5.10
C SER A 63 3.92 2.41 -4.46
N ASN A 64 3.33 1.74 -3.48
CA ASN A 64 3.94 0.58 -2.83
C ASN A 64 4.12 -0.62 -3.79
N GLU A 65 3.18 -0.84 -4.70
CA GLU A 65 3.29 -1.86 -5.75
C GLU A 65 4.44 -1.56 -6.70
N LYS A 66 4.56 -0.32 -7.19
CA LYS A 66 5.68 0.12 -8.05
C LYS A 66 7.03 -0.04 -7.35
N LEU A 67 7.15 0.36 -6.08
CA LEU A 67 8.36 0.15 -5.29
C LEU A 67 8.73 -1.34 -5.14
N LYS A 68 7.74 -2.22 -5.06
CA LYS A 68 7.96 -3.67 -4.97
C LYS A 68 8.39 -4.25 -6.32
N GLU A 69 7.82 -3.79 -7.42
CA GLU A 69 8.23 -4.14 -8.78
C GLU A 69 9.68 -3.70 -9.05
N GLU A 70 10.03 -2.46 -8.72
CA GLU A 70 11.39 -1.93 -8.85
C GLU A 70 12.39 -2.76 -8.03
N LYS A 71 12.08 -3.04 -6.75
CA LYS A 71 12.90 -3.91 -5.90
C LYS A 71 12.98 -5.36 -6.36
N ALA A 72 11.98 -5.85 -7.09
CA ALA A 72 12.02 -7.21 -7.66
C ALA A 72 12.90 -7.26 -8.92
N GLN A 73 12.89 -6.19 -9.71
CA GLN A 73 13.76 -6.04 -10.89
C GLN A 73 15.23 -5.84 -10.49
N GLU A 74 15.50 -5.08 -9.42
CA GLU A 74 16.86 -4.91 -8.87
C GLU A 74 17.47 -6.20 -8.30
N LYS A 75 16.65 -7.20 -7.93
CA LYS A 75 17.11 -8.48 -7.38
C LYS A 75 17.62 -9.48 -8.42
N GLY A 76 17.61 -9.14 -9.70
CA GLY A 76 18.19 -9.95 -10.78
C GLY A 76 19.73 -9.97 -10.81
N GLY A 77 20.40 -9.07 -10.08
CA GLY A 77 21.86 -9.03 -9.96
C GLY A 77 22.37 -9.75 -8.72
N LYS A 78 23.04 -10.90 -8.91
CA LYS A 78 23.78 -11.71 -7.92
C LYS A 78 24.17 -10.96 -6.62
N LYS A 79 23.33 -11.04 -5.58
CA LYS A 79 23.74 -11.17 -4.17
C LYS A 79 22.65 -11.90 -3.38
N THR A 80 22.87 -13.19 -3.18
CA THR A 80 22.23 -14.02 -2.16
C THR A 80 22.53 -13.42 -0.78
N LYS A 81 21.55 -12.79 -0.13
CA LYS A 81 21.54 -12.67 1.33
C LYS A 81 20.14 -12.32 1.82
N ALA A 82 19.61 -13.26 2.61
CA ALA A 82 18.44 -13.14 3.45
C ALA A 82 17.17 -12.66 2.74
N ALA A 83 16.41 -13.63 2.24
CA ALA A 83 14.97 -13.57 2.38
C ALA A 83 14.68 -13.08 3.80
N LYS A 84 14.19 -11.83 3.92
CA LYS A 84 13.37 -11.45 5.06
C LYS A 84 12.10 -12.28 4.89
N THR A 85 12.20 -13.56 5.26
CA THR A 85 11.09 -14.42 5.55
C THR A 85 10.23 -13.58 6.46
N LYS A 86 9.03 -13.24 5.99
CA LYS A 86 7.99 -12.72 6.84
C LYS A 86 7.96 -13.67 8.02
N THR A 87 8.38 -13.22 9.19
CA THR A 87 8.15 -13.93 10.44
C THR A 87 6.65 -13.94 10.60
N THR A 88 5.99 -14.90 9.95
CA THR A 88 4.68 -15.36 10.35
C THR A 88 4.90 -15.87 11.77
N LEU A 89 4.48 -15.08 12.75
CA LEU A 89 4.31 -15.56 14.11
C LEU A 89 3.21 -16.63 14.03
N ALA A 90 3.62 -17.87 13.80
CA ALA A 90 2.77 -19.01 14.04
C ALA A 90 2.57 -19.05 15.55
N ILE A 91 1.50 -18.42 16.04
CA ILE A 91 1.00 -18.65 17.39
C ILE A 91 0.49 -20.09 17.37
N ALA A 92 1.39 -21.05 17.53
CA ALA A 92 1.03 -22.35 18.05
C ALA A 92 0.52 -22.06 19.45
N ARG A 93 -0.81 -21.97 19.62
CA ARG A 93 -1.41 -21.90 20.96
C ARG A 93 -1.01 -23.20 21.66
N PRO A 94 -0.17 -23.19 22.71
CA PRO A 94 -0.05 -24.37 23.55
C PRO A 94 -1.39 -24.52 24.26
N SER A 95 -2.06 -25.66 24.09
CA SER A 95 -3.29 -26.02 24.81
C SER A 95 -3.05 -26.36 26.29
N ALA A 96 -1.89 -25.99 26.82
CA ALA A 96 -1.48 -26.21 28.19
C ALA A 96 -0.72 -24.97 28.66
N THR A 97 -1.16 -24.40 29.78
CA THR A 97 -0.43 -23.39 30.51
C THR A 97 0.89 -24.02 30.97
N ASP A 98 2.02 -23.50 30.49
CA ASP A 98 3.34 -23.94 30.94
C ASP A 98 3.57 -23.41 32.36
N THR A 99 3.44 -24.30 33.35
CA THR A 99 3.64 -24.00 34.78
C THR A 99 5.06 -24.26 35.25
N THR A 100 6.00 -24.59 34.35
CA THR A 100 7.38 -24.92 34.72
C THR A 100 8.28 -23.69 34.94
N ALA A 101 7.79 -22.49 34.61
CA ALA A 101 8.53 -21.24 34.76
C ALA A 101 8.64 -20.72 36.21
N TYR A 102 8.03 -21.41 37.19
CA TYR A 102 8.00 -21.00 38.60
C TYR A 102 8.54 -22.08 39.57
N ASP A 103 9.21 -23.13 39.08
CA ASP A 103 9.82 -24.17 39.93
C ASP A 103 11.29 -23.87 40.31
N ASP A 104 11.82 -22.72 39.88
CA ASP A 104 13.15 -22.26 40.31
C ASP A 104 12.97 -21.37 41.55
N ASN A 105 12.88 -22.03 42.71
CA ASN A 105 12.97 -21.41 44.04
C ASN A 105 14.40 -20.87 44.30
N GLU A 106 14.90 -20.01 43.40
CA GLU A 106 16.28 -19.52 43.36
C GLU A 106 16.35 -17.98 43.51
N PHE A 107 15.38 -17.37 44.20
CA PHE A 107 15.50 -15.99 44.69
C PHE A 107 15.19 -15.96 46.18
N GLY A 108 16.26 -16.03 46.97
CA GLY A 108 16.24 -16.03 48.43
C GLY A 108 15.53 -14.81 49.01
N ASP A 109 14.82 -15.08 50.10
CA ASP A 109 13.95 -14.20 50.89
C ASP A 109 14.68 -13.05 51.63
N ASP A 110 15.82 -12.54 51.14
CA ASP A 110 16.71 -11.62 51.87
C ASP A 110 17.09 -10.31 51.13
N ASP A 111 16.50 -10.01 49.97
CA ASP A 111 16.95 -8.88 49.10
C ASP A 111 15.90 -7.75 48.91
N PHE A 112 15.07 -7.48 49.92
CA PHE A 112 14.24 -6.25 49.93
C PHE A 112 14.12 -5.64 51.33
N MET A 113 15.19 -4.98 51.77
CA MET A 113 15.17 -3.87 52.74
C MET A 113 15.21 -2.54 51.98
#